data_AF-A0A954XW00-F1
#
_entry.id   AF-A0A954XW00-F1
#
_cell.length_a   1.000
_cell.length_b   1.000
_cell.length_c   1.000
_cell.angle_alpha   90.00
_cell.angle_beta   90.00
_cell.angle_gamma   90.00
#
_symmetry.space_group_name_H-M   'P 1'
#
loop_
_entity.id
_entity.type
_entity.pdbx_description
1 polymer ?
#
loop_
_entity_poly.entity_id
_entity_poly.type
_entity_poly.pdbx_seq_one_letter_code
_entity_poly.pdbx_strand_id
1 'polypeptide(L)'
;MNDVPGNKKLREAGMIIPYILFWLLVGYGIVTGELYLGEAAAFVIVWCVILAAVLGLGVGFLWSVAPAAILDIVLVLKLFGGDINIR
;
A
#
# COMPACT_ATOMS: atom_id res chain seq x y z
N MET A 1 -22.38 -15.04 -16.00
CA MET A 1 -22.11 -15.26 -14.56
C MET A 1 -22.52 -13.97 -13.86
N ASN A 2 -23.70 -13.96 -13.23
CA ASN A 2 -24.25 -12.73 -12.66
C ASN A 2 -23.44 -12.34 -11.42
N ASP A 3 -22.80 -11.18 -11.45
CA ASP A 3 -22.06 -10.64 -10.31
C ASP A 3 -23.02 -10.48 -9.12
N VAL A 4 -22.80 -11.25 -8.06
CA VAL A 4 -23.52 -11.09 -6.79
C VAL A 4 -23.18 -9.69 -6.25
N PRO A 5 -24.17 -8.81 -5.96
CA PRO A 5 -23.92 -7.41 -5.59
C PRO A 5 -22.96 -7.22 -4.41
N GLY A 6 -22.90 -8.20 -3.48
CA GLY A 6 -21.96 -8.20 -2.35
C GLY A 6 -20.49 -8.32 -2.77
N ASN A 7 -20.20 -9.01 -3.87
CA ASN A 7 -18.83 -9.24 -4.33
C ASN A 7 -18.19 -7.95 -4.89
N LYS A 8 -19.00 -7.06 -5.47
CA LYS A 8 -18.52 -5.77 -6.00
C LYS A 8 -18.05 -4.84 -4.89
N LYS A 9 -18.82 -4.72 -3.80
CA LYS A 9 -18.45 -3.93 -2.62
C LYS A 9 -17.21 -4.48 -1.91
N LEU A 10 -17.05 -5.81 -1.83
CA LEU A 10 -15.85 -6.43 -1.25
C LEU A 10 -14.60 -6.17 -2.11
N ARG A 11 -14.73 -6.17 -3.44
CA ARG A 11 -13.62 -5.82 -4.35
C ARG A 11 -13.20 -4.36 -4.19
N GLU A 12 -14.16 -3.45 -4.10
CA GLU A 12 -13.89 -2.01 -3.87
C GLU A 12 -13.29 -1.76 -2.48
N ALA A 13 -13.84 -2.37 -1.43
CA ALA A 13 -13.32 -2.26 -0.07
C ALA A 13 -11.90 -2.86 0.08
N GLY A 14 -11.62 -3.96 -0.62
CA GLY A 14 -10.29 -4.59 -0.63
C GLY A 14 -9.19 -3.69 -1.18
N MET A 15 -9.53 -2.66 -1.98
CA MET A 15 -8.56 -1.71 -2.51
C MET A 15 -8.38 -0.46 -1.65
N ILE A 16 -9.42 -0.02 -0.95
CA ILE A 16 -9.34 1.14 -0.06
C ILE A 16 -8.39 0.88 1.10
N ILE A 17 -8.36 -0.37 1.59
CA ILE A 17 -7.56 -0.74 2.77
C ILE A 17 -6.05 -0.53 2.52
N PRO A 18 -5.40 -1.14 1.50
CA PRO A 18 -3.98 -0.88 1.20
C PRO A 18 -3.70 0.61 0.95
N TYR A 19 -4.63 1.28 0.27
CA TYR A 19 -4.49 2.68 -0.07
C TYR A 19 -4.40 3.58 1.16
N ILE A 20 -5.32 3.41 2.11
CA ILE A 20 -5.33 4.17 3.36
C ILE A 20 -4.14 3.76 4.24
N LEU A 21 -3.86 2.45 4.30
CA LEU A 21 -2.79 1.91 5.12
C LEU A 21 -1.42 2.47 4.73
N PHE A 22 -1.12 2.56 3.44
CA PHE A 22 0.11 3.17 2.93
C PHE A 22 0.36 4.56 3.50
N TRP A 23 -0.61 5.47 3.37
CA TRP A 23 -0.47 6.86 3.81
C TRP A 23 -0.37 6.97 5.33
N LEU A 24 -1.09 6.12 6.07
CA LEU A 24 -0.99 6.05 7.51
C LEU A 24 0.40 5.60 7.95
N LEU A 25 0.96 4.57 7.32
CA LEU A 25 2.29 4.05 7.66
C LEU A 25 3.39 5.06 7.30
N VAL A 26 3.32 5.71 6.13
CA VAL A 26 4.28 6.77 5.75
C VAL A 26 4.21 7.93 6.74
N GLY A 27 2.99 8.41 7.04
CA GLY A 27 2.78 9.50 8.00
C GLY A 27 3.26 9.15 9.39
N TYR A 28 2.94 7.95 9.88
CA TYR A 28 3.42 7.43 11.15
C TYR A 28 4.96 7.39 11.19
N GLY A 29 5.60 6.79 10.18
CA GLY A 29 7.05 6.67 10.12
C GLY A 29 7.78 8.01 10.10
N ILE A 30 7.23 9.02 9.41
CA ILE A 30 7.79 10.38 9.43
C ILE A 30 7.64 11.00 10.82
N VAL A 31 6.48 10.83 11.47
CA VAL A 31 6.20 11.43 12.79
C VAL A 31 7.03 10.78 13.90
N THR A 32 7.24 9.46 13.85
CA THR A 32 8.05 8.75 14.83
C THR A 32 9.56 8.86 14.56
N GLY A 33 9.96 9.37 13.39
CA GLY A 33 11.36 9.45 12.98
C GLY A 33 11.96 8.13 12.49
N GLU A 34 11.15 7.08 12.37
CA GLU A 34 11.55 5.77 11.84
C GLU A 34 11.73 5.80 10.30
N LEU A 35 11.20 6.83 9.64
CA LEU A 35 11.30 7.02 8.19
C LEU A 35 11.92 8.39 7.88
N TYR A 36 13.13 8.38 7.32
CA TYR A 36 13.75 9.61 6.85
C TYR A 36 13.01 10.18 5.64
N LEU A 37 13.04 11.51 5.47
CA LEU A 37 12.30 12.20 4.41
C LEU A 37 12.62 11.65 3.00
N GLY A 38 13.88 11.31 2.74
CA GLY A 38 14.31 10.73 1.46
C GLY A 38 13.75 9.32 1.22
N GLU A 39 13.61 8.52 2.27
CA GLU A 39 13.04 7.18 2.18
C GLU A 39 11.53 7.25 1.98
N ALA A 40 10.85 8.13 2.73
CA ALA A 40 9.44 8.42 2.55
C ALA A 40 9.13 8.85 1.12
N ALA A 41 9.94 9.73 0.54
CA ALA A 41 9.81 10.16 -0.85
C ALA A 41 9.95 8.99 -1.83
N ALA A 42 10.90 8.07 -1.61
CA ALA A 42 11.06 6.90 -2.46
C ALA A 42 9.81 6.00 -2.44
N PHE A 43 9.26 5.72 -1.25
CA PHE A 43 8.03 4.94 -1.13
C PHE A 43 6.84 5.61 -1.83
N VAL A 44 6.67 6.92 -1.65
CA VAL A 44 5.59 7.68 -2.31
C VAL A 44 5.75 7.66 -3.83
N ILE A 45 6.97 7.80 -4.35
CA ILE A 45 7.22 7.73 -5.80
C ILE A 45 6.83 6.36 -6.37
N VAL A 46 7.25 5.26 -5.73
CA VAL A 46 6.90 3.90 -6.17
C VAL A 46 5.38 3.71 -6.16
N TRP A 47 4.72 4.19 -5.11
CA TRP A 47 3.27 4.13 -5.02
C TRP A 47 2.58 4.94 -6.13
N CYS A 48 3.09 6.15 -6.44
CA CYS A 48 2.56 6.98 -7.53
C CYS A 48 2.73 6.32 -8.90
N VAL A 49 3.84 5.61 -9.13
CA VAL A 49 4.04 4.83 -10.37
C VAL A 49 3.02 3.69 -10.46
N ILE A 50 2.74 2.98 -9.36
CA ILE A 50 1.71 1.94 -9.32
C ILE A 50 0.35 2.55 -9.66
N LEU A 51 -0.02 3.67 -9.02
CA LEU A 51 -1.28 4.38 -9.30
C LEU A 51 -1.38 4.82 -10.77
N ALA A 52 -0.32 5.43 -11.32
CA ALA A 52 -0.28 5.86 -12.71
C ALA A 52 -0.41 4.68 -13.68
N ALA A 53 0.20 3.53 -13.36
CA ALA A 53 0.04 2.31 -14.15
C ALA A 53 -1.41 1.79 -14.13
N VAL A 54 -2.12 1.87 -12.99
CA VAL A 54 -3.55 1.52 -12.90
C VAL A 54 -4.38 2.40 -13.83
N LEU A 55 -4.19 3.73 -13.71
CA LEU A 55 -4.99 4.71 -14.41
C LEU A 55 -4.69 4.75 -15.92
N GLY A 56 -3.42 4.53 -16.31
CA GLY A 56 -2.95 4.70 -17.68
C GLY A 56 -3.03 3.45 -18.56
N LEU A 57 -2.83 2.25 -17.99
CA LEU A 57 -2.73 1.02 -18.78
C LEU A 57 -4.00 0.15 -18.74
N GLY A 58 -4.99 0.51 -17.92
CA GLY A 58 -6.22 -0.29 -17.76
C GLY A 58 -5.94 -1.72 -17.27
N VAL A 59 -4.76 -1.97 -16.71
CA VAL A 59 -4.38 -3.28 -16.17
C VAL A 59 -5.40 -3.64 -15.10
N GLY A 60 -5.97 -4.84 -15.22
CA GLY A 60 -7.07 -5.25 -14.37
C GLY A 60 -6.77 -5.01 -12.89
N PHE A 61 -7.73 -4.43 -12.19
CA PHE A 61 -7.71 -3.97 -10.79
C PHE A 61 -6.93 -4.88 -9.81
N LEU A 62 -6.92 -6.20 -10.01
CA LEU A 62 -6.17 -7.17 -9.19
C LEU A 62 -4.65 -7.06 -9.31
N TRP A 63 -4.13 -6.68 -10.49
CA TRP A 63 -2.69 -6.59 -10.76
C TRP A 63 -2.04 -5.37 -10.11
N SER A 64 -2.81 -4.37 -9.71
CA SER A 64 -2.31 -3.20 -8.99
C SER A 64 -2.42 -3.32 -7.48
N VAL A 65 -3.38 -4.11 -6.98
CA VAL A 65 -3.51 -4.37 -5.54
C VAL A 65 -2.29 -5.12 -5.01
N ALA A 66 -1.81 -6.12 -5.75
CA ALA A 66 -0.69 -6.94 -5.27
C ALA A 66 0.61 -6.12 -5.07
N PRO A 67 1.08 -5.29 -6.03
CA PRO A 67 2.21 -4.40 -5.82
C PRO A 67 2.00 -3.39 -4.69
N ALA A 68 0.79 -2.82 -4.57
CA ALA A 68 0.47 -1.87 -3.49
C ALA A 68 0.53 -2.54 -2.10
N ALA A 69 -0.06 -3.73 -1.96
CA ALA A 69 -0.01 -4.49 -0.72
C ALA A 69 1.41 -4.95 -0.36
N ILE A 70 2.23 -5.32 -1.34
CA ILE A 70 3.65 -5.63 -1.11
C ILE A 70 4.37 -4.39 -0.56
N LEU A 71 4.11 -3.21 -1.13
CA LEU A 71 4.70 -1.97 -0.67
C LEU A 71 4.35 -1.67 0.80
N ASP A 72 3.09 -1.88 1.18
CA ASP A 72 2.65 -1.75 2.58
C ASP A 72 3.36 -2.73 3.51
N ILE A 73 3.51 -4.00 3.10
CA ILE A 73 4.24 -5.01 3.88
C ILE A 73 5.70 -4.59 4.08
N VAL A 74 6.36 -4.09 3.04
CA VAL A 74 7.73 -3.58 3.15
C VAL A 74 7.79 -2.40 4.12
N LEU A 75 6.82 -1.49 4.08
CA LEU A 75 6.75 -0.37 5.02
C LEU A 75 6.57 -0.87 6.47
N VAL A 76 5.65 -1.80 6.70
CA VAL A 76 5.41 -2.40 8.04
C VAL A 76 6.69 -3.06 8.55
N LEU A 77 7.34 -3.89 7.73
CA LEU A 77 8.58 -4.55 8.12
C LEU A 77 9.70 -3.55 8.40
N LYS A 78 9.74 -2.40 7.72
CA LYS A 78 10.73 -1.37 8.01
C LYS A 78 10.44 -0.64 9.31
N LEU A 79 9.19 -0.24 9.53
CA LEU A 79 8.78 0.54 10.70
C LEU A 79 8.79 -0.29 11.99
N PHE A 80 8.45 -1.58 11.90
CA PHE A 80 8.27 -2.46 13.06
C PHE A 80 9.27 -3.63 13.07
N GLY A 81 10.17 -3.73 12.08
CA GLY A 81 11.14 -4.82 11.96
C GLY A 81 12.14 -4.89 13.11
N GLY A 82 12.45 -3.75 13.73
CA GLY A 82 13.28 -3.69 14.92
C GLY A 82 12.67 -4.38 16.14
N ASP A 83 11.34 -4.40 16.24
CA ASP A 83 10.58 -5.00 17.36
C ASP A 83 10.41 -6.53 17.22
N ILE A 84 10.72 -7.11 16.06
CA ILE A 84 10.65 -8.57 15.81
C ILE A 84 11.91 -9.29 16.33
N ASN A 85 12.79 -8.59 17.05
CA ASN A 85 13.96 -9.19 17.71
C ASN A 85 13.50 -9.93 18.98
N ILE A 86 12.87 -11.08 18.78
CA ILE A 86 12.47 -12.02 19.82
C ILE A 86 13.76 -12.57 20.44
N ARG A 87 14.13 -12.07 21.62
CA ARG A 87 15.12 -12.70 22.50
C ARG A 87 14.53 -13.92 23.19
#